data_AF-A0A0S7WU64-F1
#
_entry.id   AF-A0A0S7WU64-F1
#
_cell.length_a   1.000
_cell.length_b   1.000
_cell.length_c   1.000
_cell.angle_alpha   90.00
_cell.angle_beta   90.00
_cell.angle_gamma   90.00
#
_symmetry.space_group_name_H-M   'P 1'
#
loop_
_entity.id
_entity.type
_entity.pdbx_description
1 polymer ?
#
loop_
_entity_poly.entity_id
_entity_poly.type
_entity_poly.pdbx_seq_one_letter_code
_entity_poly.pdbx_strand_id
1 'polypeptide(L)'
;MFKSKSECQKVRGSLSPYIDGRLPSSERQRIESHIEGCEACRRELESLRAMVNLLHRVPLVSPLRSFALAEVAPQRRPAVFGALRAATAVAVLVLAFLFVGDAFHLFGAGLIEEGFGRQVSPIVENVSDMGGALAEGEEYIWPVLEIELALSGVVVILGGATVVLWHRRRKGGEKALKS
;
A
#
# COMPACT_ATOMS: atom_id res chain seq x y z
N MET A 1 -37.02 27.02 -2.64
CA MET A 1 -35.71 27.28 -2.00
C MET A 1 -34.75 26.17 -2.42
N PHE A 2 -33.74 26.48 -3.24
CA PHE A 2 -32.74 25.49 -3.66
C PHE A 2 -31.62 25.42 -2.62
N LYS A 3 -31.64 24.41 -1.74
CA LYS A 3 -30.52 24.11 -0.83
C LYS A 3 -29.30 23.65 -1.64
N SER A 4 -28.10 24.01 -1.19
CA SER A 4 -26.85 23.80 -1.94
C SER A 4 -26.59 22.32 -2.22
N LYS A 5 -26.05 22.01 -3.43
CA LYS A 5 -25.80 20.63 -3.87
C LYS A 5 -24.90 19.84 -2.90
N SER A 6 -23.89 20.49 -2.31
CA SER A 6 -22.94 19.85 -1.38
C SER A 6 -23.60 19.42 -0.06
N GLU A 7 -24.52 20.22 0.47
CA GLU A 7 -25.23 19.88 1.70
C GLU A 7 -26.25 18.76 1.45
N CYS A 8 -26.94 18.77 0.31
CA CYS A 8 -27.81 17.66 -0.08
C CYS A 8 -27.01 16.34 -0.18
N GLN A 9 -25.81 16.37 -0.74
CA GLN A 9 -24.96 15.18 -0.86
C GLN A 9 -24.55 14.62 0.51
N LYS A 10 -24.18 15.48 1.46
CA LYS A 10 -23.87 15.06 2.84
C LYS A 10 -25.09 14.42 3.51
N VAL A 11 -26.25 15.08 3.43
CA VAL A 11 -27.48 14.60 4.05
C VAL A 11 -27.87 13.24 3.48
N ARG A 12 -27.80 13.06 2.15
CA ARG A 12 -28.04 11.77 1.47
C ARG A 12 -27.15 10.66 2.01
N GLY A 13 -25.85 10.93 2.18
CA GLY A 13 -24.90 9.98 2.76
C GLY A 13 -25.24 9.59 4.20
N SER A 14 -25.86 10.50 4.97
CA SER A 14 -26.27 10.26 6.35
C SER A 14 -27.72 9.74 6.50
N LEU A 15 -28.50 9.54 5.43
CA LEU A 15 -29.89 9.05 5.55
C LEU A 15 -29.99 7.62 6.06
N SER A 16 -29.07 6.73 5.66
CA SER A 16 -29.05 5.33 6.14
C SER A 16 -28.80 5.25 7.66
N PRO A 17 -27.73 5.84 8.22
CA PRO A 17 -27.53 5.84 9.67
C PRO A 17 -28.60 6.64 10.43
N TYR A 18 -29.25 7.62 9.79
CA TYR A 18 -30.42 8.30 10.35
C TYR A 18 -31.61 7.34 10.54
N ILE A 19 -31.93 6.52 9.52
CA ILE A 19 -33.00 5.51 9.60
C ILE A 19 -32.68 4.47 10.69
N ASP A 20 -31.42 4.04 10.79
CA ASP A 20 -30.97 3.07 11.79
C ASP A 20 -30.89 3.65 13.23
N GLY A 21 -31.13 4.96 13.41
CA GLY A 21 -31.00 5.62 14.71
C GLY A 21 -29.56 5.69 15.23
N ARG A 22 -28.55 5.58 14.36
CA ARG A 22 -27.12 5.53 14.71
C ARG A 22 -26.40 6.87 14.67
N LEU A 23 -27.11 7.97 14.43
CA LEU A 23 -26.51 9.31 14.40
C LEU A 23 -26.55 9.99 15.78
N PRO A 24 -25.53 10.79 16.12
CA PRO A 24 -25.58 11.65 17.30
C PRO A 24 -26.69 12.70 17.17
N SER A 25 -27.21 13.17 18.31
CA SER A 25 -28.35 14.10 18.37
C SER A 25 -28.14 15.40 17.57
N SER A 26 -26.92 15.94 17.59
CA SER A 26 -26.55 17.15 16.85
C SER A 26 -26.61 16.98 15.33
N GLU A 27 -26.22 15.82 14.82
CA GLU A 27 -26.27 15.52 13.38
C GLU A 27 -27.70 15.19 12.94
N ARG A 28 -28.45 14.49 13.80
CA ARG A 28 -29.88 14.21 13.57
C ARG A 28 -30.69 15.49 13.38
N GLN A 29 -30.52 16.48 14.25
CA GLN A 29 -31.22 17.76 14.15
C GLN A 29 -30.85 18.55 12.87
N ARG A 30 -29.59 18.45 12.43
CA ARG A 30 -29.15 19.05 11.15
C ARG A 30 -29.84 18.40 9.96
N ILE A 31 -30.00 17.08 9.96
CA ILE A 31 -30.71 16.35 8.90
C ILE A 31 -32.19 16.74 8.91
N GLU A 32 -32.84 16.77 10.08
CA GLU A 32 -34.26 17.12 10.23
C GLU A 32 -34.54 18.54 9.70
N SER A 33 -33.75 19.53 10.11
CA SER A 33 -33.86 20.89 9.54
C SER A 33 -33.53 20.95 8.04
N HIS A 34 -32.70 20.03 7.52
CA HIS A 34 -32.44 19.95 6.09
C HIS A 34 -33.68 19.47 5.31
N ILE A 35 -34.26 18.34 5.69
CA ILE A 35 -35.40 17.68 5.01
C ILE A 35 -36.71 18.47 5.12
N GLU A 36 -36.87 19.30 6.16
CA GLU A 36 -37.99 20.26 6.26
C GLU A 36 -37.96 21.28 5.11
N GLY A 37 -36.76 21.70 4.70
CA GLY A 37 -36.58 22.69 3.64
C GLY A 37 -36.16 22.16 2.27
N CYS A 38 -35.95 20.84 2.12
CA CYS A 38 -35.47 20.23 0.87
C CYS A 38 -36.33 19.03 0.48
N GLU A 39 -37.19 19.21 -0.52
CA GLU A 39 -38.09 18.17 -1.01
C GLU A 39 -37.35 16.97 -1.61
N ALA A 40 -36.24 17.21 -2.32
CA ALA A 40 -35.44 16.13 -2.92
C ALA A 40 -34.89 15.16 -1.86
N CYS A 41 -34.35 15.67 -0.75
CA CYS A 41 -33.85 14.83 0.33
C CYS A 41 -34.99 14.14 1.11
N ARG A 42 -36.17 14.76 1.20
CA ARG A 42 -37.36 14.16 1.80
C ARG A 42 -37.87 12.95 1.01
N ARG A 43 -38.00 13.10 -0.32
CA ARG A 43 -38.40 12.00 -1.22
C ARG A 43 -37.42 10.82 -1.15
N GLU A 44 -36.14 11.10 -1.01
CA GLU A 44 -35.11 10.07 -0.89
C GLU A 44 -35.20 9.31 0.44
N LEU A 45 -35.43 10.01 1.55
CA LEU A 45 -35.71 9.41 2.85
C LEU A 45 -36.96 8.52 2.80
N GLU A 46 -38.02 8.96 2.15
CA GLU A 46 -39.26 8.18 1.96
C GLU A 46 -39.01 6.92 1.12
N SER A 47 -38.23 7.03 0.04
CA SER A 47 -37.84 5.89 -0.81
C SER A 47 -37.05 4.83 -0.01
N LEU A 48 -36.06 5.26 0.77
CA LEU A 48 -35.28 4.36 1.61
C LEU A 48 -36.15 3.68 2.69
N ARG A 49 -37.06 4.42 3.33
CA ARG A 49 -38.02 3.86 4.29
C ARG A 49 -38.95 2.85 3.66
N ALA A 50 -39.42 3.09 2.43
CA ALA A 50 -40.25 2.15 1.69
C ALA A 50 -39.48 0.84 1.42
N MET A 51 -38.22 0.92 0.99
CA MET A 51 -37.37 -0.24 0.79
C MET A 51 -37.16 -1.04 2.10
N VAL A 52 -36.85 -0.35 3.21
CA VAL A 52 -36.71 -0.99 4.52
C VAL A 52 -38.00 -1.69 4.94
N ASN A 53 -39.16 -1.06 4.73
CA ASN A 53 -40.46 -1.67 5.03
C ASN A 53 -40.75 -2.91 4.17
N LEU A 54 -40.30 -2.94 2.91
CA LEU A 54 -40.40 -4.13 2.07
C LEU A 54 -39.53 -5.27 2.59
N LEU A 55 -38.30 -4.98 3.00
CA LEU A 55 -37.38 -5.96 3.58
C LEU A 55 -37.91 -6.56 4.89
N HIS A 56 -38.59 -5.76 5.71
CA HIS A 56 -39.22 -6.25 6.95
C HIS A 56 -40.37 -7.24 6.72
N ARG A 57 -40.88 -7.37 5.49
CA ARG A 57 -41.91 -8.37 5.14
C ARG A 57 -41.32 -9.73 4.80
N VAL A 58 -40.00 -9.82 4.64
CA VAL A 58 -39.33 -11.09 4.35
C VAL A 58 -39.32 -11.94 5.62
N PRO A 59 -39.75 -13.22 5.56
CA PRO A 59 -39.74 -14.10 6.73
C PRO A 59 -38.31 -14.27 7.23
N LEU A 60 -38.10 -14.05 8.54
CA LEU A 60 -36.83 -14.32 9.17
C LEU A 60 -36.64 -15.84 9.24
N VAL A 61 -35.73 -16.37 8.43
CA VAL A 61 -35.32 -17.77 8.52
C VAL A 61 -34.40 -17.92 9.74
N SER A 62 -34.76 -18.84 10.64
CA SER A 62 -33.89 -19.14 11.77
C SER A 62 -32.63 -19.83 11.26
N PRO A 63 -31.43 -19.31 11.58
CA PRO A 63 -30.19 -19.93 11.15
C PRO A 63 -30.09 -21.39 11.61
N LEU A 64 -29.86 -22.33 10.67
CA LEU A 64 -29.99 -23.77 10.94
C LEU A 64 -28.80 -24.44 11.66
N ARG A 65 -27.86 -23.69 12.21
CA ARG A 65 -26.75 -24.25 13.02
C ARG A 65 -26.45 -23.29 14.15
N SER A 66 -25.98 -23.81 15.27
CA SER A 66 -25.38 -22.98 16.32
C SER A 66 -24.32 -22.09 15.67
N PHE A 67 -24.64 -20.80 15.49
CA PHE A 67 -23.68 -19.73 15.25
C PHE A 67 -22.88 -19.51 16.53
N ALA A 68 -22.34 -20.60 17.09
CA ALA A 68 -21.27 -20.56 18.06
C ALA A 68 -20.06 -20.07 17.28
N LEU A 69 -19.93 -18.74 17.22
CA LEU A 69 -18.66 -18.11 16.93
C LEU A 69 -17.70 -18.68 17.96
N ALA A 70 -16.93 -19.70 17.56
CA ALA A 70 -15.86 -20.22 18.38
C ALA A 70 -15.02 -19.01 18.77
N GLU A 71 -14.86 -18.77 20.06
CA GLU A 71 -13.95 -17.73 20.55
C GLU A 71 -12.60 -17.98 19.88
N VAL A 72 -12.24 -17.07 18.98
CA VAL A 72 -10.93 -17.08 18.33
C VAL A 72 -9.94 -16.72 19.42
N ALA A 73 -9.49 -17.73 20.17
CA ALA A 73 -8.38 -17.57 21.08
C ALA A 73 -7.21 -16.96 20.29
N PRO A 74 -6.57 -15.88 20.79
CA PRO A 74 -5.47 -15.27 20.07
C PRO A 74 -4.38 -16.31 19.89
N GLN A 75 -4.19 -16.76 18.63
CA GLN A 75 -3.10 -17.67 18.31
C GLN A 75 -1.80 -16.96 18.63
N ARG A 76 -1.11 -17.42 19.68
CA ARG A 76 0.25 -16.97 20.00
C ARG A 76 1.12 -17.32 18.80
N ARG A 77 1.45 -16.31 17.98
CA ARG A 77 2.36 -16.50 16.85
C ARG A 77 3.64 -17.16 17.39
N PRO A 78 4.10 -18.28 16.81
CA PRO A 78 5.24 -19.00 17.33
C PRO A 78 6.48 -18.10 17.27
N ALA A 79 7.34 -18.21 18.29
CA ALA A 79 8.57 -17.44 18.44
C ALA A 79 9.57 -17.58 17.27
N VAL A 80 9.26 -18.45 16.31
CA VAL A 80 9.94 -18.64 15.01
C VAL A 80 10.10 -17.33 14.25
N PHE A 81 9.13 -16.41 14.31
CA PHE A 81 9.27 -15.08 13.69
C PHE A 81 10.35 -14.21 14.37
N GLY A 82 10.69 -14.46 15.64
CA GLY A 82 11.77 -13.78 16.34
C GLY A 82 13.15 -14.25 15.87
N ALA A 83 13.32 -15.56 15.73
CA ALA A 83 14.55 -16.15 15.20
C ALA A 83 14.80 -15.74 13.74
N LEU A 84 13.74 -15.74 12.90
CA LEU A 84 13.85 -15.32 11.51
C LEU A 84 14.22 -13.83 11.39
N ARG A 85 13.67 -12.97 12.25
CA ARG A 85 14.05 -11.54 12.31
C ARG A 85 15.50 -11.32 12.72
N ALA A 86 15.99 -12.10 13.68
CA ALA A 86 17.39 -12.06 14.09
C ALA A 86 18.31 -12.51 12.95
N ALA A 87 17.96 -13.61 12.26
CA ALA A 87 18.70 -14.10 11.10
C ALA A 87 18.76 -13.06 9.97
N THR A 88 17.65 -12.39 9.66
CA THR A 88 17.63 -11.32 8.65
C THR A 88 18.49 -10.12 9.05
N ALA A 89 18.51 -9.74 10.34
CA ALA A 89 19.33 -8.63 10.81
C ALA A 89 20.84 -8.95 10.72
N VAL A 90 21.23 -10.18 11.07
CA VAL A 90 22.61 -10.66 10.93
C VAL A 90 23.03 -10.69 9.47
N ALA A 91 22.19 -11.23 8.58
CA ALA A 91 22.49 -11.28 7.15
C ALA A 91 22.71 -9.88 6.54
N VAL A 92 21.88 -8.89 6.92
CA VAL A 92 22.03 -7.50 6.45
C VAL A 92 23.34 -6.88 6.95
N LEU A 93 23.71 -7.11 8.22
CA LEU A 93 24.97 -6.58 8.75
C LEU A 93 26.19 -7.21 8.07
N VAL A 94 26.15 -8.51 7.79
CA VAL A 94 27.21 -9.21 7.05
C VAL A 94 27.32 -8.67 5.63
N LEU A 95 26.20 -8.52 4.91
CA LEU A 95 26.20 -7.97 3.55
C LEU A 95 26.70 -6.53 3.51
N ALA A 96 26.29 -5.68 4.46
CA ALA A 96 26.78 -4.31 4.55
C ALA A 96 28.29 -4.27 4.83
N PHE A 97 28.79 -5.16 5.70
CA PHE A 97 30.22 -5.27 5.97
C PHE A 97 31.00 -5.75 4.74
N LEU A 98 30.48 -6.72 3.99
CA LEU A 98 31.08 -7.18 2.73
C LEU A 98 31.12 -6.05 1.69
N PHE A 99 30.03 -5.32 1.51
CA PHE A 99 29.95 -4.18 0.58
C PHE A 99 30.92 -3.06 0.95
N VAL A 100 31.03 -2.73 2.24
CA VAL A 100 31.99 -1.74 2.72
C VAL A 100 33.42 -2.26 2.53
N GLY A 101 33.71 -3.51 2.89
CA GLY A 101 35.04 -4.10 2.68
C GLY A 101 35.49 -4.13 1.22
N ASP A 102 34.56 -4.40 0.30
CA ASP A 102 34.77 -4.39 -1.15
C ASP A 102 35.01 -2.96 -1.68
N ALA A 103 34.17 -2.00 -1.27
CA ALA A 103 34.30 -0.59 -1.63
C ALA A 103 35.59 0.07 -1.12
N PHE A 104 36.13 -0.39 0.01
CA PHE A 104 37.39 0.08 0.57
C PHE A 104 38.63 -0.63 -0.01
N HIS A 105 38.48 -1.51 -1.01
CA HIS A 105 39.57 -2.29 -1.62
C HIS A 105 40.44 -3.06 -0.60
N LEU A 106 39.90 -3.38 0.59
CA LEU A 106 40.65 -4.11 1.62
C LEU A 106 40.80 -5.61 1.28
N PHE A 107 39.99 -6.13 0.36
CA PHE A 107 40.02 -7.48 -0.22
C PHE A 107 40.58 -7.49 -1.65
N GLY A 108 41.63 -6.72 -1.93
CA GLY A 108 42.33 -6.83 -3.20
C GLY A 108 43.13 -8.14 -3.30
N ALA A 109 42.57 -9.19 -3.93
CA ALA A 109 43.27 -10.08 -4.87
C ALA A 109 42.46 -11.34 -5.23
N GLY A 110 42.17 -11.47 -6.53
CA GLY A 110 42.13 -12.76 -7.24
C GLY A 110 40.74 -13.31 -7.56
N LEU A 111 40.51 -13.61 -8.85
CA LEU A 111 39.43 -14.42 -9.43
C LEU A 111 38.30 -13.69 -10.18
N ILE A 112 38.58 -12.67 -11.01
CA ILE A 112 37.96 -12.64 -12.34
C ILE A 112 39.03 -12.23 -13.35
N GLU A 113 39.61 -13.27 -13.93
CA GLU A 113 40.38 -13.26 -15.16
C GLU A 113 39.59 -12.58 -16.29
N GLU A 114 40.24 -11.69 -17.02
CA GLU A 114 39.75 -11.18 -18.29
C GLU A 114 39.63 -12.34 -19.29
N GLY A 115 38.41 -12.70 -19.68
CA GLY A 115 38.26 -13.90 -20.50
C GLY A 115 36.87 -14.13 -21.08
N PHE A 116 36.34 -13.18 -21.87
CA PHE A 116 35.33 -13.47 -22.90
C PHE A 116 35.13 -12.23 -23.78
N GLY A 117 35.34 -12.20 -25.09
CA GLY A 117 35.83 -13.14 -26.09
C GLY A 117 36.11 -12.32 -27.36
N ARG A 118 37.28 -12.45 -27.98
CA ARG A 118 37.46 -13.08 -29.29
C ARG A 118 36.42 -12.66 -30.35
N GLN A 119 36.79 -11.77 -31.28
CA GLN A 119 37.21 -12.16 -32.63
C GLN A 119 37.54 -10.92 -33.49
N VAL A 120 38.76 -10.93 -34.04
CA VAL A 120 39.23 -10.05 -35.11
C VAL A 120 38.86 -10.70 -36.46
N SER A 121 38.05 -9.97 -37.25
CA SER A 121 37.93 -9.91 -38.73
C SER A 121 37.62 -11.20 -39.53
N PRO A 122 36.92 -11.08 -40.68
CA PRO A 122 37.61 -10.64 -41.89
C PRO A 122 36.87 -9.56 -42.71
N ILE A 123 37.72 -8.86 -43.46
CA ILE A 123 37.45 -7.98 -44.60
C ILE A 123 36.47 -8.63 -45.60
N VAL A 124 35.53 -7.80 -46.11
CA VAL A 124 34.87 -7.72 -47.43
C VAL A 124 33.60 -6.88 -47.15
N GLU A 125 33.37 -5.71 -47.75
CA GLU A 125 32.91 -5.60 -49.13
C GLU A 125 32.97 -4.14 -49.60
N ASN A 126 33.39 -3.99 -50.85
CA ASN A 126 33.26 -2.76 -51.61
C ASN A 126 31.87 -2.80 -52.26
N VAL A 127 30.91 -2.00 -51.80
CA VAL A 127 29.65 -1.76 -52.53
C VAL A 127 29.32 -0.27 -52.46
N SER A 128 29.54 0.40 -53.58
CA SER A 128 28.80 1.60 -53.95
C SER A 128 27.39 1.19 -54.37
N ASP A 129 26.34 1.63 -53.68
CA ASP A 129 25.10 2.02 -54.37
C ASP A 129 24.18 2.86 -53.47
N MET A 130 23.33 3.60 -54.16
CA MET A 130 22.48 4.71 -53.76
C MET A 130 21.34 4.38 -52.79
N GLY A 131 20.89 5.41 -52.07
CA GLY A 131 19.46 5.55 -51.77
C GLY A 131 19.11 5.98 -50.34
N GLY A 132 18.62 7.21 -50.23
CA GLY A 132 17.40 7.52 -49.49
C GLY A 132 17.41 7.34 -47.96
N ALA A 133 17.60 8.47 -47.28
CA ALA A 133 16.92 8.89 -46.05
C ALA A 133 16.05 7.85 -45.31
N LEU A 134 16.44 7.51 -44.08
CA LEU A 134 15.56 7.44 -42.92
C LEU A 134 16.32 7.85 -41.67
N ALA A 135 15.60 8.53 -40.78
CA ALA A 135 16.07 9.27 -39.63
C ALA A 135 16.99 8.49 -38.70
N GLU A 136 17.97 9.21 -38.15
CA GLU A 136 18.83 8.80 -37.06
C GLU A 136 17.95 8.33 -35.89
N GLY A 137 17.87 7.02 -35.71
CA GLY A 137 17.35 6.43 -34.49
C GLY A 137 18.38 6.64 -33.40
N GLU A 138 18.16 7.64 -32.54
CA GLU A 138 18.79 7.72 -31.23
C GLU A 138 18.57 6.38 -30.51
N GLU A 139 19.61 5.56 -30.48
CA GLU A 139 19.68 4.32 -29.73
C GLU A 139 19.70 4.69 -28.25
N TYR A 140 18.49 4.82 -27.66
CA TYR A 140 18.29 5.04 -26.24
C TYR A 140 18.74 3.80 -25.46
N ILE A 141 20.04 3.75 -25.18
CA ILE A 141 20.64 2.84 -24.21
C ILE A 141 20.18 3.33 -22.83
N TRP A 142 19.10 2.73 -22.31
CA TRP A 142 18.62 3.00 -20.96
C TRP A 142 19.74 2.73 -19.94
N PRO A 143 20.08 3.68 -19.04
CA PRO A 143 21.07 3.48 -18.00
C PRO A 143 20.41 2.73 -16.84
N VAL A 144 19.98 1.49 -17.08
CA VAL A 144 19.28 0.68 -16.07
C VAL A 144 20.20 0.39 -14.87
N LEU A 145 21.52 0.37 -15.09
CA LEU A 145 22.50 0.00 -14.06
C LEU A 145 22.70 1.08 -12.97
N GLU A 146 22.58 2.36 -13.30
CA GLU A 146 22.74 3.48 -12.35
C GLU A 146 21.49 3.65 -11.46
N ILE A 147 20.30 3.36 -12.01
CA ILE A 147 19.01 3.56 -11.33
C ILE A 147 18.75 2.44 -10.31
N GLU A 148 19.23 1.22 -10.58
CA GLU A 148 19.17 0.08 -9.66
C GLU A 148 19.92 0.35 -8.33
N LEU A 149 21.11 0.96 -8.40
CA LEU A 149 21.91 1.31 -7.22
C LEU A 149 21.24 2.41 -6.39
N ALA A 150 20.68 3.44 -7.04
CA ALA A 150 19.98 4.52 -6.35
C ALA A 150 18.71 4.02 -5.62
N LEU A 151 17.94 3.13 -6.25
CA LEU A 151 16.76 2.52 -5.66
C LEU A 151 17.12 1.62 -4.47
N SER A 152 18.22 0.86 -4.57
CA SER A 152 18.69 0.03 -3.45
C SER A 152 19.02 0.86 -2.20
N GLY A 153 19.67 2.01 -2.37
CA GLY A 153 20.04 2.90 -1.26
C GLY A 153 18.83 3.51 -0.54
N VAL A 154 17.81 3.91 -1.29
CA VAL A 154 16.57 4.48 -0.72
C VAL A 154 15.81 3.44 0.10
N VAL A 155 15.74 2.18 -0.38
CA VAL A 155 15.08 1.09 0.33
C VAL A 155 15.78 0.80 1.67
N VAL A 156 17.12 0.83 1.70
CA VAL A 156 17.90 0.63 2.94
C VAL A 156 17.65 1.75 3.95
N ILE A 157 17.63 3.02 3.51
CA ILE A 157 17.39 4.17 4.39
C ILE A 157 15.97 4.14 4.99
N LEU A 158 14.97 3.87 4.15
CA LEU A 158 13.57 3.77 4.60
C LEU A 158 13.36 2.56 5.52
N GLY A 159 13.99 1.42 5.23
CA GLY A 159 13.98 0.24 6.08
C GLY A 159 14.59 0.51 7.46
N GLY A 160 15.75 1.18 7.51
CA GLY A 160 16.39 1.58 8.77
C GLY A 160 15.53 2.54 9.60
N ALA A 161 14.97 3.57 8.96
CA ALA A 161 14.13 4.56 9.64
C ALA A 161 12.86 3.96 10.24
N THR A 162 12.19 3.04 9.53
CA THR A 162 10.97 2.38 10.01
C THR A 162 11.24 1.47 11.22
N VAL A 163 12.35 0.74 11.22
CA VAL A 163 12.76 -0.10 12.37
C VAL A 163 13.09 0.74 13.60
N VAL A 164 13.81 1.86 13.43
CA VAL A 164 14.14 2.77 14.53
C VAL A 164 12.89 3.40 15.14
N LEU A 165 11.95 3.84 14.30
CA LEU A 165 10.67 4.40 14.75
C LEU A 165 9.82 3.36 15.49
N TRP A 166 9.76 2.13 14.98
CA TRP A 166 9.06 1.03 15.65
C TRP A 166 9.67 0.71 17.02
N HIS A 167 11.00 0.67 17.12
CA HIS A 167 11.70 0.38 18.36
C HIS A 167 11.54 1.50 19.41
N ARG A 168 11.57 2.78 19.00
CA ARG A 168 11.28 3.91 19.92
C ARG A 168 9.84 3.86 20.44
N ARG A 169 8.87 3.54 19.58
CA ARG A 169 7.45 3.46 19.98
C ARG A 169 7.22 2.36 21.01
N ARG A 170 7.87 1.20 20.83
CA ARG A 170 7.77 0.07 21.77
C ARG A 170 8.33 0.44 23.16
N LYS A 171 9.52 1.05 23.20
CA LYS A 171 10.12 1.50 24.47
C LYS A 171 9.33 2.63 25.15
N GLY A 172 8.60 3.45 24.38
CA GLY A 172 7.71 4.49 24.92
C GLY A 172 6.47 3.90 25.61
N GLY A 173 5.87 2.85 25.02
CA GLY A 173 4.71 2.17 25.61
C GLY A 173 5.02 1.44 26.92
N GLU A 174 6.22 0.89 27.07
CA GLU A 174 6.64 0.19 28.30
C GLU A 174 6.84 1.14 29.50
N LYS A 175 7.12 2.43 29.25
CA LYS A 175 7.27 3.43 30.31
C LYS A 175 5.94 3.99 30.82
N ALA A 176 4.90 4.00 29.99
CA ALA A 176 3.58 4.52 30.35
C ALA A 176 2.72 3.55 31.18
N LEU A 177 3.06 2.26 31.19
CA LEU A 177 2.35 1.22 31.97
C LEU A 177 2.92 1.02 33.39
N LYS A 178 3.99 1.73 33.75
CA LYS A 178 4.72 1.54 35.02
C LYS A 178 4.70 2.77 35.93
N SER A 179 3.92 3.79 35.58
CA SER A 179 3.61 4.98 36.38
C SER A 179 2.13 5.01 36.70
#